data_AF-A0A6S7K0U5-F1
#
_entry.id   AF-A0A6S7K0U5-F1
#
_cell.length_a   1.000
_cell.length_b   1.000
_cell.length_c   1.000
_cell.angle_alpha   90.00
_cell.angle_beta   90.00
_cell.angle_gamma   90.00
#
_symmetry.space_group_name_H-M   'P 1'
#
loop_
_entity.id
_entity.type
_entity.pdbx_description
1 polymer ?
#
loop_
_entity_poly.entity_id
_entity_poly.type
_entity_poly.pdbx_seq_one_letter_code
_entity_poly.pdbx_strand_id
1 'polypeptide(L)'
;MESKLNELTGKFKALNLTVGRVDNLLIEREKENLKRTEQSLRKKTNAIYELKEEIEELKFTNKESDKDVQSWATETETKLIDAKEKIELVRRMLSEIESEETITKREKDEANRREAIDAETEKQMAIEKARLELERVHKNEERKKELEHQDLILQQQMKF
;
A
#
# COMPACT_ATOMS: atom_id res chain seq x y z
N MET A 1 18.52 44.57 3.88
CA MET A 1 17.41 44.33 2.93
C MET A 1 17.88 43.52 1.73
N GLU A 2 18.84 44.01 0.94
CA GLU A 2 19.33 43.34 -0.29
C GLU A 2 19.81 41.89 -0.09
N SER A 3 20.56 41.62 0.98
CA SER A 3 21.01 40.25 1.30
C SER A 3 19.85 39.26 1.48
N LYS A 4 18.75 39.67 2.15
CA LYS A 4 17.59 38.79 2.38
C LYS A 4 16.78 38.58 1.11
N LEU A 5 16.68 39.59 0.24
CA LEU A 5 16.06 39.45 -1.08
C LEU A 5 16.85 38.49 -1.99
N ASN A 6 18.18 38.53 -1.92
CA ASN A 6 19.05 37.58 -2.62
C ASN A 6 18.90 36.16 -2.06
N GLU A 7 18.81 36.01 -0.74
CA GLU A 7 18.52 34.72 -0.10
C GLU A 7 17.17 34.16 -0.54
N LEU A 8 16.12 34.97 -0.53
CA LEU A 8 14.77 34.61 -0.98
C LEU A 8 14.79 34.11 -2.43
N THR A 9 15.49 34.84 -3.31
CA THR A 9 15.70 34.43 -4.71
C THR A 9 16.40 33.08 -4.81
N GLY A 10 17.43 32.85 -3.99
CA GLY A 10 18.13 31.57 -3.91
C GLY A 10 17.21 30.43 -3.47
N LYS A 11 16.36 30.66 -2.45
CA LYS A 11 15.39 29.66 -1.99
C LYS A 11 14.34 29.35 -3.07
N PHE A 12 13.83 30.35 -3.79
CA PHE A 12 12.93 30.13 -4.93
C PHE A 12 13.58 29.31 -6.04
N LYS A 13 14.83 29.58 -6.40
CA LYS A 13 15.57 28.76 -7.39
C LYS A 13 15.66 27.30 -6.92
N ALA A 14 16.01 27.07 -5.66
CA ALA A 14 16.10 25.73 -5.09
C ALA A 14 14.72 25.02 -5.04
N LEU A 15 13.65 25.76 -4.77
CA LEU A 15 12.27 25.25 -4.83
C LEU A 15 11.91 24.83 -6.26
N ASN A 16 12.11 25.71 -7.23
CA ASN A 16 11.77 25.44 -8.64
C ASN A 16 12.55 24.25 -9.21
N LEU A 17 13.81 24.06 -8.82
CA LEU A 17 14.58 22.86 -9.18
C LEU A 17 13.95 21.57 -8.63
N THR A 18 13.34 21.64 -7.46
CA THR A 18 12.66 20.48 -6.85
C THR A 18 11.33 20.24 -7.54
N VAL A 19 10.56 21.30 -7.78
CA VAL A 19 9.27 21.27 -8.50
C VAL A 19 9.43 20.68 -9.91
N GLY A 20 10.44 21.10 -10.67
CA GLY A 20 10.70 20.59 -12.02
C GLY A 20 11.06 19.09 -12.10
N ARG A 21 11.32 18.42 -10.97
CA ARG A 21 11.58 16.98 -10.91
C ARG A 21 10.36 16.16 -10.52
N VAL A 22 9.31 16.80 -10.01
CA VAL A 22 8.13 16.10 -9.47
C VAL A 22 7.44 15.26 -10.53
N ASP A 23 7.27 15.79 -11.74
CA ASP A 23 6.52 15.08 -12.79
C ASP A 23 7.19 13.75 -13.19
N ASN A 24 8.52 13.71 -13.24
CA ASN A 24 9.26 12.46 -13.48
C ASN A 24 9.09 11.46 -12.32
N LEU A 25 9.12 11.95 -11.07
CA LEU A 25 8.94 11.10 -9.90
C LEU A 25 7.52 10.52 -9.81
N LEU A 26 6.51 11.28 -10.25
CA LEU A 26 5.14 10.79 -10.34
C LEU A 26 4.99 9.65 -11.36
N ILE A 27 5.79 9.66 -12.43
CA ILE A 27 5.84 8.56 -13.42
C ILE A 27 6.54 7.34 -12.83
N GLU A 28 7.66 7.51 -12.12
CA GLU A 28 8.41 6.41 -11.51
C GLU A 28 7.64 5.71 -10.38
N ARG A 29 6.75 6.43 -9.70
CA ARG A 29 5.91 5.94 -8.59
C ARG A 29 6.70 5.27 -7.46
N GLU A 30 7.96 5.66 -7.26
CA GLU A 30 8.80 5.13 -6.18
C GLU A 30 8.45 5.82 -4.85
N LYS A 31 7.85 5.07 -3.93
CA LYS A 31 7.23 5.58 -2.70
C LYS A 31 8.19 6.40 -1.84
N GLU A 32 9.43 5.94 -1.65
CA GLU A 32 10.36 6.63 -0.75
C GLU A 32 10.91 7.93 -1.36
N ASN A 33 11.19 7.96 -2.67
CA ASN A 33 11.54 9.19 -3.38
C ASN A 33 10.39 10.21 -3.37
N LEU A 34 9.14 9.76 -3.55
CA LEU A 34 7.96 10.63 -3.46
C LEU A 34 7.83 11.24 -2.05
N LYS A 35 7.95 10.45 -0.98
CA LYS A 35 7.94 10.96 0.41
C LYS A 35 9.04 11.98 0.67
N ARG A 36 10.28 11.68 0.27
CA ARG A 36 11.42 12.60 0.44
C ARG A 36 11.19 13.91 -0.31
N THR A 37 10.63 13.84 -1.51
CA THR A 37 10.35 15.01 -2.33
C THR A 37 9.23 15.85 -1.74
N GLU A 38 8.15 15.24 -1.24
CA GLU A 38 7.07 15.91 -0.52
C GLU A 38 7.61 16.71 0.67
N GLN A 39 8.43 16.06 1.51
CA GLN A 39 9.04 16.69 2.67
C GLN A 39 9.99 17.83 2.27
N SER A 40 10.79 17.64 1.21
CA SER A 40 11.69 18.66 0.67
C SER A 40 10.94 19.89 0.19
N LEU A 41 9.85 19.71 -0.58
CA LEU A 41 9.00 20.79 -1.06
C LEU A 41 8.38 21.56 0.11
N ARG A 42 7.80 20.86 1.10
CA ARG A 42 7.26 21.49 2.32
C ARG A 42 8.29 22.34 3.04
N LYS A 43 9.47 21.77 3.29
CA LYS A 43 10.54 22.46 4.01
C LYS A 43 10.99 23.72 3.29
N LYS A 44 11.13 23.66 1.96
CA LYS A 44 11.52 24.82 1.14
C LYS A 44 10.43 25.89 1.12
N THR A 45 9.16 25.50 0.96
CA THR A 45 8.02 26.41 0.99
C THR A 45 7.92 27.12 2.34
N ASN A 46 8.04 26.40 3.46
CA ASN A 46 8.01 27.01 4.80
C ASN A 46 9.18 27.97 5.02
N ALA A 47 10.41 27.60 4.61
CA ALA A 47 11.56 28.48 4.72
C ALA A 47 11.45 29.76 3.85
N ILE A 48 10.64 29.73 2.78
CA ILE A 48 10.31 30.92 1.99
C ILE A 48 9.28 31.77 2.73
N TYR A 49 8.28 31.16 3.37
CA TYR A 49 7.30 31.89 4.19
C TYR A 49 7.95 32.61 5.37
N GLU A 50 8.81 31.94 6.12
CA GLU A 50 9.55 32.54 7.24
C GLU A 50 10.38 33.75 6.76
N LEU A 51 11.15 33.58 5.67
CA LEU A 51 11.97 34.67 5.14
C LEU A 51 11.12 35.80 4.54
N LYS A 52 9.94 35.49 3.99
CA LYS A 52 8.99 36.48 3.49
C LYS A 52 8.50 37.39 4.62
N GLU A 53 8.08 36.81 5.74
CA GLU A 53 7.63 37.55 6.93
C GLU A 53 8.74 38.48 7.47
N GLU A 54 9.98 37.97 7.58
CA GLU A 54 11.12 38.79 8.00
C GLU A 54 11.41 39.96 7.04
N ILE A 55 11.19 39.78 5.73
CA ILE A 55 11.37 40.86 4.75
C ILE A 55 10.22 41.86 4.85
N GLU A 56 8.97 41.42 5.02
CA GLU A 56 7.82 42.31 5.25
C GLU A 56 8.06 43.25 6.44
N GLU A 57 8.49 42.71 7.58
CA GLU A 57 8.81 43.51 8.77
C GLU A 57 9.89 44.57 8.48
N LEU A 58 10.92 44.21 7.71
CA LEU A 58 11.97 45.15 7.32
C LEU A 58 11.48 46.22 6.34
N LYS A 59 10.56 45.87 5.43
CA LYS A 59 9.94 46.84 4.51
C LYS A 59 9.11 47.87 5.28
N PHE A 60 8.31 47.43 6.25
CA PHE A 60 7.58 48.32 7.15
C PHE A 60 8.52 49.19 8.00
N THR A 61 9.59 48.60 8.55
CA THR A 61 10.62 49.35 9.31
C THR A 61 11.28 50.44 8.46
N ASN A 62 11.45 50.17 7.16
CA ASN A 62 11.98 51.12 6.18
C ASN A 62 10.94 52.13 5.67
N LYS A 63 9.74 52.16 6.24
CA LYS A 63 8.65 53.08 5.89
C LYS A 63 8.18 52.94 4.43
N GLU A 64 8.29 51.74 3.85
CA GLU A 64 7.57 51.42 2.61
C GLU A 64 6.06 51.49 2.84
N SER A 65 5.28 51.81 1.81
CA SER A 65 3.83 51.93 1.96
C SER A 65 3.17 50.55 2.15
N ASP A 66 2.13 50.48 2.97
CA ASP A 66 1.38 49.22 3.21
C ASP A 66 0.96 48.54 1.90
N LYS A 67 0.55 49.34 0.91
CA LYS A 67 0.13 48.85 -0.41
C LYS A 67 1.29 48.18 -1.17
N ASP A 68 2.48 48.77 -1.12
CA ASP A 68 3.65 48.22 -1.81
C ASP A 68 4.13 46.94 -1.14
N VAL A 69 4.13 46.90 0.20
CA VAL A 69 4.47 45.71 0.98
C VAL A 69 3.48 44.58 0.70
N GLN A 70 2.18 44.87 0.70
CA GLN A 70 1.14 43.89 0.40
C GLN A 70 1.20 43.36 -1.04
N SER A 71 1.48 44.23 -2.02
CA SER A 71 1.67 43.81 -3.42
C SER A 71 2.84 42.83 -3.54
N TRP A 72 3.98 43.18 -2.93
CA TRP A 72 5.17 42.32 -2.91
C TRP A 72 4.91 40.97 -2.21
N ALA A 73 4.20 40.99 -1.09
CA ALA A 73 3.83 39.80 -0.33
C ALA A 73 3.00 38.84 -1.20
N THR A 74 1.98 39.39 -1.88
CA THR A 74 1.07 38.64 -2.75
C THR A 74 1.79 38.05 -3.97
N GLU A 75 2.68 38.83 -4.61
CA GLU A 75 3.51 38.33 -5.71
C GLU A 75 4.44 37.19 -5.28
N THR A 76 4.99 37.29 -4.06
CA THR A 76 5.84 36.25 -3.48
C THR A 76 5.06 34.98 -3.21
N GLU A 77 3.83 35.08 -2.69
CA GLU A 77 2.94 33.93 -2.48
C GLU A 77 2.48 33.28 -3.78
N THR A 78 2.25 34.08 -4.82
CA THR A 78 1.87 33.58 -6.15
C THR A 78 2.94 32.65 -6.72
N LYS A 79 4.23 32.95 -6.48
CA LYS A 79 5.36 32.10 -6.88
C LYS A 79 5.40 30.75 -6.16
N LEU A 80 4.64 30.57 -5.07
CA LEU A 80 4.57 29.31 -4.33
C LEU A 80 3.41 28.40 -4.76
N ILE A 81 2.51 28.87 -5.63
CA ILE A 81 1.30 28.12 -6.03
C ILE A 81 1.68 26.78 -6.67
N ASP A 82 2.57 26.78 -7.66
CA ASP A 82 3.01 25.57 -8.36
C ASP A 82 3.62 24.54 -7.38
N ALA A 83 4.45 24.99 -6.43
CA ALA A 83 4.99 24.11 -5.41
C ALA A 83 3.91 23.49 -4.51
N LYS A 84 2.87 24.25 -4.13
CA LYS A 84 1.73 23.73 -3.36
C LYS A 84 0.95 22.70 -4.16
N GLU A 85 0.70 22.95 -5.43
CA GLU A 85 0.02 22.02 -6.33
C GLU A 85 0.81 20.71 -6.48
N LYS A 86 2.13 20.80 -6.68
CA LYS A 86 3.01 19.63 -6.72
C LYS A 86 3.01 18.83 -5.42
N ILE A 87 3.01 19.49 -4.26
CA ILE A 87 2.90 18.82 -2.96
C ILE A 87 1.60 17.99 -2.90
N GLU A 88 0.48 18.57 -3.31
CA GLU A 88 -0.82 17.87 -3.30
C GLU A 88 -0.90 16.75 -4.35
N LEU A 89 -0.22 16.88 -5.49
CA LEU A 89 -0.09 15.79 -6.46
C LEU A 89 0.71 14.61 -5.90
N VAL A 90 1.85 14.89 -5.26
CA VAL A 90 2.69 13.85 -4.64
C VAL A 90 1.93 13.13 -3.52
N ARG A 91 1.17 13.86 -2.71
CA ARG A 91 0.32 13.28 -1.65
C ARG A 91 -0.75 12.34 -2.20
N ARG A 92 -1.42 12.74 -3.27
CA ARG A 92 -2.41 11.89 -3.95
C ARG A 92 -1.78 10.60 -4.46
N MET A 93 -0.64 10.71 -5.16
CA MET A 93 0.09 9.53 -5.66
C MET A 93 0.55 8.60 -4.53
N LEU A 94 1.05 9.15 -3.41
CA LEU A 94 1.40 8.34 -2.23
C LEU A 94 0.20 7.59 -1.66
N SER A 95 -0.96 8.25 -1.56
CA SER A 95 -2.20 7.63 -1.11
C SER A 95 -2.68 6.54 -2.07
N GLU A 96 -2.52 6.73 -3.37
CA GLU A 96 -2.86 5.72 -4.39
C GLU A 96 -1.98 4.47 -4.25
N ILE A 97 -0.66 4.65 -4.12
CA ILE A 97 0.29 3.56 -3.89
C ILE A 97 -0.06 2.78 -2.61
N GLU A 98 -0.37 3.47 -1.52
CA GLU A 98 -0.74 2.81 -0.25
C GLU A 98 -2.05 2.03 -0.33
N SER A 99 -3.02 2.55 -1.09
CA SER A 99 -4.28 1.86 -1.37
C SER A 99 -4.05 0.59 -2.18
N GLU A 100 -3.25 0.67 -3.26
CA GLU A 100 -2.88 -0.48 -4.09
C GLU A 100 -2.16 -1.56 -3.28
N GLU A 101 -1.16 -1.20 -2.47
CA GLU A 101 -0.45 -2.13 -1.58
C GLU A 101 -1.42 -2.87 -0.64
N THR A 102 -2.42 -2.15 -0.11
CA THR A 102 -3.43 -2.71 0.80
C THR A 102 -4.36 -3.68 0.08
N ILE A 103 -4.79 -3.35 -1.14
CA ILE A 103 -5.64 -4.20 -1.97
C ILE A 103 -4.88 -5.48 -2.34
N THR A 104 -3.66 -5.37 -2.87
CA THR A 104 -2.83 -6.52 -3.24
C THR A 104 -2.58 -7.44 -2.06
N LYS A 105 -2.36 -6.89 -0.86
CA LYS A 105 -2.20 -7.69 0.35
C LYS A 105 -3.48 -8.47 0.68
N ARG A 106 -4.66 -7.84 0.62
CA ARG A 106 -5.94 -8.51 0.86
C ARG A 106 -6.20 -9.61 -0.16
N GLU A 107 -5.93 -9.37 -1.43
CA GLU A 107 -6.10 -10.36 -2.49
C GLU A 107 -5.18 -11.57 -2.28
N LYS A 108 -3.92 -11.34 -1.86
CA LYS A 108 -2.99 -12.41 -1.51
C LYS A 108 -3.45 -13.20 -0.29
N ASP A 109 -3.91 -12.54 0.75
CA ASP A 109 -4.42 -13.21 1.96
C ASP A 109 -5.67 -14.05 1.67
N GLU A 110 -6.56 -13.55 0.81
CA GLU A 110 -7.76 -14.27 0.35
C GLU A 110 -7.39 -15.48 -0.52
N ALA A 111 -6.40 -15.34 -1.41
CA ALA A 111 -5.90 -16.45 -2.22
C ALA A 111 -5.31 -17.56 -1.34
N ASN A 112 -4.45 -17.21 -0.38
CA ASN A 112 -3.88 -18.17 0.58
C ASN A 112 -4.97 -18.87 1.41
N ARG A 113 -6.02 -18.13 1.80
CA ARG A 113 -7.16 -18.69 2.54
C ARG A 113 -7.92 -19.72 1.71
N ARG A 114 -8.17 -19.43 0.43
CA ARG A 114 -8.83 -20.38 -0.48
C ARG A 114 -8.01 -21.64 -0.66
N GLU A 115 -6.72 -21.51 -0.91
CA GLU A 115 -5.81 -22.66 -1.03
C GLU A 115 -5.81 -23.53 0.23
N ALA A 116 -5.84 -22.92 1.42
CA ALA A 116 -5.94 -23.67 2.68
C ALA A 116 -7.27 -24.40 2.84
N ILE A 117 -8.39 -23.80 2.40
CA ILE A 117 -9.72 -24.43 2.42
C ILE A 117 -9.76 -25.61 1.45
N ASP A 118 -9.22 -25.44 0.24
CA ASP A 118 -9.20 -26.48 -0.78
C ASP A 118 -8.35 -27.67 -0.31
N ALA A 119 -7.17 -27.41 0.25
CA ALA A 119 -6.30 -28.46 0.81
C ALA A 119 -6.95 -29.23 1.97
N GLU A 120 -7.64 -28.53 2.88
CA GLU A 120 -8.36 -29.19 3.99
C GLU A 120 -9.56 -30.00 3.47
N THR A 121 -10.27 -29.49 2.46
CA THR A 121 -11.38 -30.20 1.81
C THR A 121 -10.89 -31.49 1.13
N GLU A 122 -9.80 -31.43 0.38
CA GLU A 122 -9.18 -32.61 -0.24
C GLU A 122 -8.78 -33.66 0.79
N LYS A 123 -8.18 -33.22 1.90
CA LYS A 123 -7.80 -34.10 3.01
C LYS A 123 -9.02 -34.79 3.62
N GLN A 124 -10.10 -34.06 3.86
CA GLN A 124 -11.36 -34.63 4.39
C GLN A 124 -11.97 -35.63 3.41
N MET A 125 -11.98 -35.33 2.12
CA MET A 125 -12.44 -36.27 1.09
C MET A 125 -11.58 -37.55 1.05
N ALA A 126 -10.26 -37.43 1.20
CA ALA A 126 -9.36 -38.57 1.24
C ALA A 126 -9.61 -39.45 2.48
N ILE A 127 -9.84 -38.84 3.64
CA ILE A 127 -10.19 -39.55 4.89
C ILE A 127 -11.51 -40.30 4.72
N GLU A 128 -12.55 -39.65 4.19
CA GLU A 128 -13.86 -40.28 4.02
C GLU A 128 -13.80 -41.43 3.01
N LYS A 129 -13.06 -41.26 1.91
CA LYS A 129 -12.83 -42.33 0.94
C LYS A 129 -12.12 -43.54 1.57
N ALA A 130 -11.10 -43.31 2.40
CA ALA A 130 -10.40 -44.37 3.10
C ALA A 130 -11.32 -45.10 4.11
N ARG A 131 -12.18 -44.35 4.81
CA ARG A 131 -13.17 -44.90 5.73
C ARG A 131 -14.18 -45.80 5.01
N LEU A 132 -14.74 -45.35 3.89
CA LEU A 132 -15.69 -46.12 3.09
C LEU A 132 -15.06 -47.41 2.53
N GLU A 133 -13.80 -47.36 2.10
CA GLU A 133 -13.12 -48.57 1.62
C GLU A 133 -12.85 -49.56 2.76
N LEU A 134 -12.47 -49.09 3.95
CA LEU A 134 -12.31 -49.94 5.13
C LEU A 134 -13.63 -50.64 5.51
N GLU A 135 -14.74 -49.90 5.51
CA GLU A 135 -16.06 -50.47 5.79
C GLU A 135 -16.44 -51.52 4.75
N ARG A 136 -16.14 -51.28 3.47
CA ARG A 136 -16.35 -52.25 2.39
C ARG A 136 -15.51 -53.51 2.57
N VAL A 137 -14.24 -53.37 2.93
CA VAL A 137 -13.33 -54.49 3.20
C VAL A 137 -13.85 -55.32 4.38
N HIS A 138 -14.18 -54.69 5.50
CA HIS A 138 -14.72 -55.36 6.68
C HIS A 138 -15.99 -56.14 6.35
N LYS A 139 -16.95 -55.53 5.63
CA LYS A 139 -18.20 -56.19 5.23
C LYS A 139 -17.96 -57.41 4.33
N ASN A 140 -16.98 -57.34 3.44
CA ASN A 140 -16.60 -58.47 2.59
C ASN A 140 -15.94 -59.60 3.39
N GLU A 141 -15.09 -59.27 4.38
CA GLU A 141 -14.48 -60.25 5.27
C GLU A 141 -15.51 -60.96 6.16
N GLU A 142 -16.47 -60.22 6.73
CA GLU A 142 -17.57 -60.80 7.51
C GLU A 142 -18.39 -61.78 6.65
N ARG A 143 -18.76 -61.37 5.44
CA ARG A 143 -19.48 -62.22 4.50
C ARG A 143 -18.69 -63.47 4.11
N LYS A 144 -17.37 -63.35 3.95
CA LYS A 144 -16.49 -64.50 3.66
C LYS A 144 -16.47 -65.49 4.83
N LYS A 145 -16.29 -65.00 6.07
CA LYS A 145 -16.33 -65.84 7.27
C LYS A 145 -17.66 -66.56 7.44
N GLU A 146 -18.77 -65.88 7.12
CA GLU A 146 -20.11 -66.47 7.19
C GLU A 146 -20.28 -67.59 6.16
N LEU A 147 -19.81 -67.40 4.93
CA LEU A 147 -19.80 -68.46 3.90
C LEU A 147 -18.91 -69.64 4.30
N GLU A 148 -17.70 -69.39 4.80
CA GLU A 148 -16.80 -70.44 5.31
C GLU A 148 -17.45 -71.25 6.44
N HIS A 149 -18.19 -70.59 7.33
CA HIS A 149 -18.92 -71.26 8.41
C HIS A 149 -20.08 -72.12 7.88
N GLN A 150 -20.85 -71.62 6.91
CA GLN A 150 -21.94 -72.37 6.27
C GLN A 150 -21.41 -73.61 5.54
N ASP A 151 -20.32 -73.49 4.78
CA ASP A 151 -19.67 -74.61 4.10
C ASP A 151 -19.19 -75.68 5.10
N LEU A 152 -18.64 -75.27 6.24
CA LEU A 152 -18.22 -76.20 7.29
C LEU A 152 -19.41 -77.00 7.85
N ILE A 153 -20.55 -76.33 8.09
CA ILE A 153 -21.79 -76.98 8.56
C ILE A 153 -22.28 -78.00 7.51
N LEU A 154 -22.32 -77.61 6.24
CA LEU A 154 -22.75 -78.49 5.15
C LEU A 154 -21.85 -79.73 5.02
N GLN A 155 -20.52 -79.55 5.11
CA GLN A 155 -19.58 -80.67 5.09
C GLN A 155 -19.75 -81.64 6.26
N GLN A 156 -20.13 -81.15 7.44
CA GLN A 156 -20.43 -82.00 8.60
C GLN A 156 -21.74 -82.78 8.41
N GLN A 157 -22.75 -82.18 7.78
CA GLN A 157 -24.03 -82.82 7.50
C GLN A 157 -23.94 -83.94 6.45
N MET A 158 -23.05 -83.82 5.45
CA MET A 158 -22.87 -84.87 4.43
C MET A 158 -22.03 -86.08 4.89
N LYS A 159 -21.47 -86.04 6.10
CA LYS A 159 -20.68 -87.14 6.68
C LYS A 159 -21.50 -88.11 7.55
N PHE A 160 -22.80 -87.86 7.67
CA PHE A 160 -23.81 -88.76 8.26
C PHE A 160 -24.76 -89.25 7.17
#